data_AF-A0A642C7W9-F1
#
_entry.id   AF-A0A642C7W9-F1
#
_cell.length_a   1.000
_cell.length_b   1.000
_cell.length_c   1.000
_cell.angle_alpha   90.00
_cell.angle_beta   90.00
_cell.angle_gamma   90.00
#
_symmetry.space_group_name_H-M   'P 1'
#
loop_
_entity.id
_entity.type
_entity.pdbx_description
1 polymer ?
#
loop_
_entity_poly.entity_id
_entity_poly.type
_entity_poly.pdbx_seq_one_letter_code
_entity_poly.pdbx_strand_id
1 'polypeptide(L)' 'GTDFYRIPAYKPGQIVDATGCGDTYTIGYLYQRVSGASIEEAGRFAAAMSTLKIEKSGPFCGNKEDVIRCMETAEQMY' A
#
# COMPACT_ATOMS: atom_id res chain seq x y z
N GLY A 1 -10.15 19.14 10.28
CA GLY A 1 -9.10 19.28 9.25
C GLY A 1 -9.78 19.63 7.95
N THR A 2 -9.22 20.57 7.20
CA THR A 2 -9.73 21.00 5.88
C THR A 2 -9.01 20.29 4.74
N ASP A 3 -7.89 19.62 5.03
CA ASP A 3 -7.01 19.04 4.03
C ASP A 3 -7.37 17.58 3.78
N PHE A 4 -7.51 17.24 2.49
CA PHE A 4 -7.81 15.88 2.02
C PHE A 4 -6.68 15.40 1.12
N TYR A 5 -6.17 14.21 1.41
CA TYR A 5 -5.14 13.56 0.61
C TYR A 5 -5.77 12.40 -0.16
N ARG A 6 -5.87 12.56 -1.48
CA ARG A 6 -6.35 11.48 -2.35
C ARG A 6 -5.18 10.57 -2.69
N ILE A 7 -5.14 9.41 -2.06
CA ILE A 7 -4.11 8.39 -2.28
C ILE A 7 -4.55 7.49 -3.44
N PRO A 8 -3.73 7.28 -4.48
CA PRO A 8 -4.08 6.36 -5.56
C PRO A 8 -4.03 4.91 -5.08
N ALA A 9 -4.83 4.07 -5.74
CA ALA A 9 -4.60 2.63 -5.73
C ALA A 9 -3.53 2.28 -6.77
N TYR A 10 -2.83 1.16 -6.57
CA TYR A 10 -1.94 0.60 -7.58
C TYR A 10 -2.59 -0.62 -8.22
N LYS A 11 -2.58 -0.69 -9.55
CA LYS A 11 -3.17 -1.79 -10.30
C LYS A 11 -2.40 -3.08 -10.01
N PRO A 12 -3.05 -4.11 -9.43
CA PRO A 12 -2.40 -5.40 -9.21
C PRO A 12 -2.24 -6.14 -10.55
N GLY A 13 -1.23 -6.99 -10.65
CA GLY A 13 -1.11 -7.95 -11.76
C GLY A 13 -2.25 -8.97 -11.76
N GLN A 14 -2.74 -9.34 -10.58
CA GLN A 14 -3.90 -10.22 -10.39
C GLN A 14 -4.54 -10.01 -9.01
N ILE A 15 -5.82 -10.35 -8.86
CA ILE A 15 -6.48 -10.36 -7.55
C ILE A 15 -6.73 -11.82 -7.16
N VAL A 16 -6.09 -12.27 -6.09
CA VAL A 16 -6.19 -13.65 -5.59
C VAL A 16 -6.97 -13.71 -4.28
N ASP A 17 -6.67 -12.82 -3.32
CA ASP A 17 -7.28 -12.86 -1.99
C ASP A 17 -7.27 -11.46 -1.34
N ALA A 18 -8.45 -10.87 -1.18
CA ALA A 18 -8.60 -9.54 -0.58
C ALA A 18 -8.55 -9.55 0.96
N THR A 19 -8.51 -10.71 1.60
CA THR A 19 -8.53 -10.83 3.06
C THR A 19 -7.30 -10.18 3.68
N GLY A 20 -7.50 -9.33 4.68
CA GLY A 20 -6.43 -8.63 5.40
C GLY A 20 -5.80 -7.45 4.63
N CYS A 21 -6.37 -7.01 3.50
CA CYS A 21 -5.83 -5.88 2.73
C CYS A 21 -5.92 -4.55 3.50
N GLY A 22 -7.00 -4.35 4.28
CA GLY A 22 -7.20 -3.16 5.12
C GLY A 22 -6.25 -3.12 6.33
N ASP A 23 -6.01 -4.27 6.96
CA ASP A 23 -5.03 -4.39 8.04
C ASP A 23 -3.61 -4.10 7.52
N THR A 24 -3.28 -4.67 6.36
CA THR A 24 -2.02 -4.41 5.66
C THR A 24 -1.84 -2.92 5.34
N TYR A 25 -2.89 -2.27 4.85
CA TYR A 25 -2.87 -0.83 4.57
C TYR A 25 -2.58 -0.05 5.84
N THR A 26 -3.33 -0.34 6.91
CA THR A 26 -3.23 0.38 8.19
C THR A 26 -1.83 0.23 8.78
N ILE A 27 -1.27 -0.98 8.79
CA ILE A 27 0.07 -1.25 9.30
C ILE A 27 1.13 -0.55 8.44
N GLY A 28 1.04 -0.63 7.11
CA GLY A 28 1.96 0.06 6.19
C GLY A 28 1.95 1.58 6.38
N TYR A 29 0.76 2.16 6.58
CA TYR A 29 0.59 3.59 6.85
C TYR A 29 1.25 3.98 8.17
N LEU A 30 0.95 3.26 9.26
CA LEU A 30 1.52 3.53 10.59
C LEU A 30 3.05 3.36 10.59
N TYR A 31 3.58 2.34 9.92
CA TYR A 31 5.02 2.12 9.78
C TYR A 31 5.73 3.35 9.19
N GLN A 32 5.18 3.93 8.12
CA GLN A 32 5.74 5.13 7.50
C GLN A 32 5.55 6.38 8.37
N ARG A 33 4.37 6.55 8.98
CA ARG A 33 4.11 7.72 9.85
C ARG A 33 5.03 7.76 11.07
N VAL A 34 5.28 6.63 11.71
CA VAL A 34 6.25 6.53 12.82
C VAL A 34 7.68 6.81 12.36
N SER A 35 7.98 6.52 11.08
CA SER A 35 9.28 6.81 10.46
C SER A 35 9.41 8.28 9.98
N GLY A 36 8.43 9.15 10.26
CA GLY A 36 8.46 10.57 9.92
C GLY A 36 7.93 10.93 8.53
N ALA A 37 7.37 9.97 7.79
CA ALA A 37 6.79 10.24 6.47
C ALA A 37 5.55 11.14 6.56
N SER A 38 5.30 11.90 5.50
CA SER A 38 4.08 12.68 5.32
C SER A 38 2.83 11.78 5.18
N ILE A 39 1.63 12.38 5.26
CA ILE A 39 0.36 11.68 5.05
C ILE A 39 0.34 11.01 3.66
N GLU A 40 0.77 11.73 2.63
CA GLU A 40 0.73 11.23 1.26
C GLU A 40 1.73 10.09 1.05
N GLU A 41 2.98 10.25 1.48
CA GLU A 41 4.01 9.21 1.37
C GLU A 41 3.60 7.92 2.11
N ALA A 42 3.08 8.06 3.32
CA ALA A 42 2.58 6.94 4.10
C ALA A 42 1.38 6.26 3.44
N GLY A 43 0.45 7.04 2.87
CA GLY A 43 -0.70 6.52 2.14
C GLY A 43 -0.28 5.74 0.90
N ARG A 44 0.64 6.29 0.09
CA ARG A 44 1.14 5.62 -1.12
C ARG A 44 1.86 4.32 -0.80
N PHE A 45 2.69 4.29 0.24
CA PHE A 45 3.34 3.06 0.70
C PHE A 45 2.33 2.01 1.16
N ALA A 46 1.34 2.43 1.96
CA ALA A 46 0.26 1.55 2.41
C ALA A 46 -0.55 0.97 1.24
N ALA A 47 -0.91 1.79 0.26
CA ALA A 47 -1.63 1.38 -0.93
C ALA A 47 -0.84 0.33 -1.73
N ALA A 48 0.45 0.57 -1.97
CA ALA A 48 1.32 -0.38 -2.67
C ALA A 48 1.48 -1.70 -1.91
N MET A 49 1.65 -1.65 -0.58
CA MET A 49 1.74 -2.84 0.25
C MET A 49 0.45 -3.67 0.21
N SER A 50 -0.72 -3.02 0.24
CA SER A 50 -2.01 -3.68 0.09
C SER A 50 -2.23 -4.25 -1.31
N THR A 51 -1.76 -3.57 -2.37
CA THR A 51 -1.79 -4.11 -3.73
C THR A 51 -1.01 -5.43 -3.83
N LEU A 52 0.19 -5.49 -3.26
CA LEU A 52 0.97 -6.74 -3.21
C LEU A 52 0.31 -7.82 -2.35
N LYS A 53 -0.39 -7.42 -1.27
CA LYS A 53 -1.12 -8.35 -0.41
C LYS A 53 -2.27 -9.03 -1.14
N ILE A 54 -2.99 -8.34 -2.01
CA ILE A 54 -4.16 -8.93 -2.69
C ILE A 54 -3.78 -9.88 -3.84
N GLU A 55 -2.52 -9.85 -4.29
CA GLU A 55 -1.98 -10.75 -5.31
C GLU A 55 -1.68 -12.17 -4.81
N LYS A 56 -1.70 -12.38 -3.48
CA LYS A 56 -1.33 -13.65 -2.82
C LYS A 56 -2.28 -13.96 -1.65
N SER A 57 -2.59 -15.24 -1.43
CA SER A 57 -3.36 -15.65 -0.26
C SER A 57 -2.50 -15.79 1.00
N GLY A 58 -3.13 -15.68 2.16
CA GLY A 58 -2.47 -15.67 3.48
C GLY A 58 -1.86 -14.31 3.84
N PRO A 59 -1.19 -14.19 4.99
CA PRO A 59 -0.60 -12.92 5.46
C PRO A 59 0.39 -12.30 4.45
N PHE A 60 0.62 -10.99 4.56
CA PHE A 60 1.64 -10.32 3.74
C PHE A 60 3.02 -10.97 3.94
N CYS A 61 3.67 -11.30 2.83
CA CYS A 61 4.95 -12.02 2.80
C CYS A 61 6.03 -11.34 1.94
N GLY A 62 5.82 -10.09 1.54
CA GLY A 62 6.81 -9.28 0.82
C GLY A 62 7.74 -8.51 1.78
N ASN A 63 8.65 -7.73 1.20
CA ASN A 63 9.56 -6.84 1.94
C ASN A 63 9.37 -5.38 1.52
N LYS A 64 10.16 -4.47 2.11
CA LYS A 64 10.08 -3.03 1.86
C LYS A 64 10.44 -2.69 0.40
N GLU A 65 11.43 -3.35 -0.15
CA GLU A 65 11.91 -3.16 -1.53
C GLU A 65 10.84 -3.54 -2.55
N ASP A 66 10.04 -4.58 -2.28
CA ASP A 66 8.90 -4.96 -3.10
C ASP A 66 7.85 -3.84 -3.13
N VAL A 67 7.54 -3.25 -1.96
CA VAL A 67 6.58 -2.15 -1.86
C VAL A 67 7.06 -0.92 -2.62
N ILE A 68 8.33 -0.53 -2.46
CA ILE A 68 8.94 0.60 -3.17
C ILE A 68 8.87 0.38 -4.69
N ARG A 69 9.22 -0.83 -5.14
CA ARG A 69 9.16 -1.18 -6.57
C ARG A 69 7.74 -1.13 -7.11
N CYS A 70 6.74 -1.55 -6.33
CA CYS A 70 5.33 -1.41 -6.70
C CYS A 70 4.97 0.08 -6.87
N MET A 71 5.39 0.94 -5.95
CA MET A 71 5.15 2.39 -6.04
C MET A 71 5.75 3.02 -7.30
N GLU A 72 6.93 2.55 -7.73
CA GLU A 72 7.67 3.07 -8.89
C GLU A 72 7.16 2.55 -10.24
N THR A 73 6.70 1.30 -10.28
CA THR A 73 6.45 0.59 -11.55
C THR A 73 4.98 0.27 -11.83
N ALA A 74 4.13 0.20 -10.81
CA ALA A 74 2.72 -0.15 -11.01
C ALA A 74 1.89 1.05 -11.50
N GLU A 75 0.93 0.77 -12.37
CA GLU A 75 -0.04 1.76 -12.85
C GLU A 75 -0.86 2.32 -11.68
N GLN A 76 -0.91 3.66 -11.55
CA GLN A 76 -1.72 4.33 -10.54
C GLN A 76 -3.16 4.53 -11.01
N MET A 77 -4.12 4.28 -10.13
CA MET A 77 -5.56 4.42 -10.35
C MET A 77 -6.14 5.38 -9.32
N TYR A 78 -6.93 6.36 -9.76
CA TYR A 78 -7.54 7.39 -8.90
C TYR A 78 -9.07 7.27 -8.85
#